data_AF-A0A316IFQ5-F1
#
_entry.id   AF-A0A316IFQ5-F1
#
_cell.length_a   1.000
_cell.length_b   1.000
_cell.length_c   1.000
_cell.angle_alpha   90.00
_cell.angle_beta   90.00
_cell.angle_gamma   90.00
#
_symmetry.space_group_name_H-M   'P 1'
#
loop_
_entity.id
_entity.type
_entity.pdbx_description
1 polymer ?
#
loop_
_entity_poly.entity_id
_entity_poly.type
_entity_poly.pdbx_seq_one_letter_code
_entity_poly.pdbx_strand_id
1 'polypeptide(L)'
;MDAVWELWSDVSRWPEWDPSLESVTFDGPFAEGATGTLVIKGQGPIDFVLTGIEEKAGFVDETSVPGALIRFGHRVEELPEGRLRVSYDVVIEGPAAQALGPVVTADLPQALELLVKLAS
;
A
#
# COMPACT_ATOMS: atom_id res chain seq x y z
N MET A 1 -0.47 -5.63 -16.31
CA MET A 1 -1.26 -4.91 -15.29
C MET A 1 -2.01 -5.89 -14.41
N ASP A 2 -2.68 -6.90 -14.98
CA ASP A 2 -3.49 -7.86 -14.22
C ASP A 2 -2.74 -8.51 -13.04
N ALA A 3 -1.50 -8.98 -13.23
CA ALA A 3 -0.72 -9.58 -12.14
C ALA A 3 -0.41 -8.62 -10.97
N VAL A 4 -0.18 -7.33 -11.26
CA VAL A 4 -0.01 -6.30 -10.21
C VAL A 4 -1.34 -6.05 -9.50
N TRP A 5 -2.43 -5.95 -10.27
CA TRP A 5 -3.76 -5.73 -9.72
C TRP A 5 -4.23 -6.88 -8.84
N GLU A 6 -3.91 -8.13 -9.20
CA GLU A 6 -4.21 -9.31 -8.38
C GLU A 6 -3.49 -9.27 -7.03
N LEU A 7 -2.22 -8.84 -7.00
CA LEU A 7 -1.45 -8.68 -5.76
C LEU A 7 -1.94 -7.53 -4.87
N TRP A 8 -2.51 -6.48 -5.47
CA TRP A 8 -3.07 -5.35 -4.74
C TRP A 8 -4.47 -5.63 -4.22
N SER A 9 -5.35 -6.19 -5.06
CA SER A 9 -6.75 -6.45 -4.70
C SER A 9 -6.92 -7.64 -3.76
N ASP A 10 -5.97 -8.58 -3.74
CA ASP A 10 -5.89 -9.61 -2.71
C ASP A 10 -5.07 -9.11 -1.51
N VAL A 11 -5.76 -8.40 -0.62
CA VAL A 11 -5.15 -7.79 0.57
C VAL A 11 -4.41 -8.80 1.42
N SER A 12 -4.89 -10.05 1.50
CA SER A 12 -4.26 -11.10 2.31
C SER A 12 -2.82 -11.41 1.88
N ARG A 13 -2.45 -11.05 0.64
CA ARG A 13 -1.14 -11.26 0.05
C ARG A 13 -0.19 -10.08 0.21
N TRP A 14 -0.62 -8.95 0.77
CA TRP A 14 0.25 -7.79 0.97
C TRP A 14 1.56 -8.11 1.71
N PRO A 15 1.60 -8.99 2.73
CA PRO A 15 2.85 -9.38 3.39
C PRO A 15 3.85 -10.14 2.48
N GLU A 16 3.43 -10.63 1.31
CA GLU A 16 4.34 -11.26 0.34
C GLU A 16 5.26 -10.23 -0.33
N TRP A 17 4.79 -8.98 -0.50
CA TRP A 17 5.53 -7.92 -1.20
C TRP A 17 5.87 -6.73 -0.32
N ASP A 18 5.11 -6.43 0.73
CA ASP A 18 5.45 -5.38 1.70
C ASP A 18 6.23 -5.99 2.89
N PRO A 19 7.56 -5.80 2.96
CA PRO A 19 8.38 -6.39 4.00
C PRO A 19 8.14 -5.74 5.37
N SER A 20 7.47 -4.59 5.45
CA SER A 20 7.13 -3.95 6.72
C SER A 20 5.96 -4.67 7.42
N LEU A 21 5.11 -5.38 6.66
CA LEU A 21 3.95 -6.09 7.20
C LEU A 21 4.34 -7.47 7.75
N GLU A 22 3.85 -7.76 8.95
CA GLU A 22 3.84 -9.10 9.54
C GLU A 22 2.60 -9.88 9.10
N SER A 23 1.43 -9.23 9.13
CA SER A 23 0.18 -9.80 8.66
C SER A 23 -0.82 -8.68 8.34
N VAL A 24 -1.92 -9.03 7.68
CA VAL A 24 -3.04 -8.14 7.44
C VAL A 24 -4.34 -8.92 7.57
N THR A 25 -5.33 -8.29 8.18
CA THR A 25 -6.70 -8.79 8.25
C THR A 25 -7.58 -7.86 7.46
N PHE A 26 -8.36 -8.40 6.52
CA PHE A 26 -9.26 -7.63 5.68
C PHE A 26 -10.44 -8.51 5.33
N ASP A 27 -11.64 -8.04 5.69
CA ASP A 27 -12.89 -8.74 5.45
C ASP A 27 -13.76 -7.92 4.50
N GLY A 28 -14.16 -8.54 3.39
CA GLY A 28 -15.06 -7.93 2.42
C GLY A 28 -14.38 -7.60 1.08
N PRO A 29 -15.10 -6.90 0.19
CA PRO A 29 -14.60 -6.59 -1.14
C PRO A 29 -13.50 -5.53 -1.09
N PHE A 30 -12.54 -5.62 -2.02
CA PHE A 30 -11.57 -4.56 -2.29
C PHE A 30 -12.27 -3.38 -2.97
N ALA A 31 -12.90 -2.53 -2.17
CA ALA A 31 -13.74 -1.42 -2.61
C ALA A 31 -13.53 -0.19 -1.72
N GLU A 32 -13.86 0.98 -2.25
CA GLU A 32 -13.77 2.24 -1.50
C GLU A 32 -14.64 2.18 -0.24
N GLY A 33 -14.10 2.67 0.87
CA GLY A 33 -14.69 2.62 2.20
C GLY A 33 -14.46 1.31 2.95
N ALA A 34 -13.90 0.27 2.31
CA ALA A 34 -13.55 -0.96 3.01
C ALA A 34 -12.37 -0.73 3.97
N THR A 35 -12.39 -1.46 5.08
CA THR A 35 -11.43 -1.30 6.18
C THR A 35 -10.72 -2.61 6.48
N GLY A 36 -9.49 -2.51 6.98
CA GLY A 36 -8.77 -3.66 7.52
C GLY A 36 -7.79 -3.24 8.59
N THR A 37 -7.03 -4.21 9.06
CA THR A 37 -6.01 -4.03 10.09
C THR A 37 -4.67 -4.56 9.59
N LEU A 38 -3.67 -3.69 9.55
CA LEU A 38 -2.27 -4.03 9.28
C LEU A 38 -1.58 -4.38 10.59
N VAL A 39 -0.75 -5.42 10.61
CA VAL A 39 0.21 -5.66 11.71
C VAL A 39 1.59 -5.36 11.17
N ILE A 40 2.20 -4.26 11.61
CA ILE A 40 3.53 -3.84 11.18
C ILE A 40 4.59 -4.53 12.04
N LYS A 41 5.65 -5.05 11.43
CA LYS A 41 6.74 -5.73 12.15
C LYS A 41 7.36 -4.83 13.21
N GLY A 42 7.43 -5.35 14.44
CA GLY A 42 7.96 -4.61 15.59
C GLY A 42 7.08 -3.47 16.08
N GLN A 43 5.87 -3.31 15.52
CA GLN A 43 4.85 -2.38 16.00
C GLN A 43 3.54 -3.13 16.24
N GLY A 44 2.50 -2.41 16.65
CA GLY A 44 1.18 -2.98 16.93
C GLY A 44 0.28 -3.04 15.68
N PRO A 45 -0.95 -3.56 15.86
CA PRO A 45 -1.97 -3.45 14.83
C PRO A 45 -2.37 -1.99 14.59
N ILE A 46 -2.60 -1.64 13.33
CA ILE A 46 -3.06 -0.33 12.90
C ILE A 46 -4.15 -0.52 11.85
N ASP A 47 -5.28 0.18 12.03
CA ASP A 47 -6.39 0.12 11.07
C ASP A 47 -6.15 1.05 9.89
N PHE A 48 -6.58 0.60 8.72
CA PHE A 48 -6.58 1.36 7.48
C PHE A 48 -7.96 1.35 6.83
N VAL A 49 -8.18 2.31 5.93
CA VAL A 49 -9.36 2.40 5.07
C VAL A 49 -8.93 2.61 3.62
N LEU A 50 -9.56 1.89 2.69
CA LEU A 50 -9.40 2.15 1.26
C LEU A 50 -10.21 3.39 0.89
N THR A 51 -9.54 4.48 0.51
CA THR A 51 -10.21 5.76 0.20
C THR A 51 -10.29 6.05 -1.30
N GLY A 52 -9.67 5.24 -2.14
CA GLY A 52 -9.81 5.31 -3.58
C GLY A 52 -9.48 3.98 -4.23
N ILE A 53 -10.28 3.58 -5.23
CA ILE A 53 -10.08 2.35 -6.00
C ILE A 53 -10.32 2.68 -7.46
N GLU A 54 -9.30 2.51 -8.29
CA GLU A 54 -9.38 2.59 -9.74
C GLU A 54 -8.99 1.24 -10.32
N GLU A 55 -9.97 0.43 -10.71
CA GLU A 55 -9.75 -0.94 -11.13
C GLU A 55 -8.66 -1.04 -12.23
N LYS A 56 -7.66 -1.90 -11.99
CA LYS A 56 -6.47 -2.12 -12.84
C LYS A 56 -5.56 -0.90 -13.02
N ALA A 57 -5.78 0.19 -12.31
CA ALA A 57 -4.97 1.41 -12.39
C ALA A 57 -4.33 1.80 -11.06
N GLY A 58 -5.01 1.57 -9.93
CA GLY A 58 -4.47 1.96 -8.63
C GLY A 58 -5.46 1.91 -7.48
N PHE A 59 -4.95 2.17 -6.29
CA PHE A 59 -5.76 2.37 -5.10
C PHE A 59 -5.09 3.34 -4.14
N VAL A 60 -5.86 3.81 -3.17
CA VAL A 60 -5.38 4.66 -2.07
C VAL A 60 -5.86 4.06 -0.77
N ASP A 61 -4.95 3.90 0.19
CA ASP A 61 -5.27 3.59 1.57
C ASP A 61 -4.85 4.72 2.51
N GLU A 62 -5.61 4.88 3.58
CA GLU A 62 -5.35 5.84 4.64
C GLU A 62 -5.24 5.15 5.98
N THR A 63 -4.20 5.53 6.73
CA THR A 63 -3.92 5.04 8.07
C THR A 63 -3.79 6.22 9.02
N SER A 64 -4.59 6.24 10.08
CA SER A 64 -4.53 7.27 11.12
C SER A 64 -3.68 6.80 12.30
N VAL A 65 -2.63 7.55 12.61
CA VAL A 65 -1.73 7.29 13.74
C VAL A 65 -1.71 8.49 14.70
N PRO A 66 -1.22 8.34 15.95
CA PRO A 66 -1.10 9.47 16.85
C PRO A 66 -0.31 10.63 16.24
N GLY A 67 -1.00 11.74 15.94
CA GLY A 67 -0.38 12.97 15.43
C GLY A 67 -0.13 13.01 13.92
N ALA A 68 -0.60 12.03 13.14
CA ALA A 68 -0.59 12.12 11.68
C ALA A 68 -1.66 11.26 10.99
N LEU A 69 -2.08 11.71 9.81
CA LEU A 69 -2.76 10.90 8.81
C LEU A 69 -1.75 10.55 7.72
N ILE A 70 -1.64 9.27 7.38
CA ILE A 70 -0.78 8.77 6.31
C ILE A 70 -1.69 8.30 5.18
N ARG A 71 -1.45 8.79 3.96
CA ARG A 71 -2.12 8.38 2.74
C ARG A 71 -1.10 7.78 1.79
N PHE A 72 -1.34 6.55 1.35
CA PHE A 72 -0.53 5.83 0.39
C PHE A 72 -1.27 5.70 -0.93
N GLY A 73 -0.74 6.30 -1.98
CA GLY A 73 -1.21 6.15 -3.35
C GLY A 73 -0.43 5.07 -4.08
N HIS A 74 -1.14 4.12 -4.67
CA HIS A 74 -0.60 3.01 -5.44
C HIS A 74 -1.07 3.13 -6.89
N ARG A 75 -0.14 3.22 -7.85
CA ARG A 75 -0.47 3.45 -9.27
C ARG A 75 0.31 2.53 -10.19
N VAL A 76 -0.38 1.95 -11.16
CA VAL A 76 0.22 1.18 -12.25
C VAL A 76 -0.25 1.73 -13.59
N GLU A 77 0.71 2.04 -14.46
CA GLU A 77 0.46 2.67 -15.75
C GLU A 77 1.16 1.85 -16.86
N GLU A 78 0.51 1.72 -18.01
CA GLU A 78 1.16 1.19 -19.20
C GLU A 78 2.11 2.22 -19.81
N LEU A 79 3.26 1.74 -20.25
CA LEU A 79 4.25 2.48 -21.00
C LEU A 79 4.41 1.87 -22.40
N PRO A 80 5.05 2.59 -23.34
CA PRO A 80 5.39 2.03 -24.64
C PRO A 80 6.16 0.71 -24.54
N GLU A 81 5.97 -0.14 -25.55
CA GLU A 81 6.61 -1.45 -25.68
C GLU A 81 6.13 -2.48 -24.64
N GLY A 82 4.91 -2.31 -24.13
CA GLY A 82 4.29 -3.26 -23.18
C GLY A 82 4.93 -3.25 -21.79
N ARG A 83 5.69 -2.19 -21.47
CA ARG A 83 6.26 -2.01 -20.14
C ARG A 83 5.22 -1.44 -19.19
N LEU A 84 5.42 -1.68 -17.90
CA LEU A 84 4.59 -1.09 -16.85
C LEU A 84 5.45 -0.17 -15.99
N ARG A 85 4.85 0.91 -15.51
CA ARG A 85 5.37 1.70 -14.39
C ARG A 85 4.50 1.45 -13.19
N VAL A 86 5.11 1.07 -12.08
CA VAL A 86 4.46 1.06 -10.77
C VAL A 86 5.06 2.21 -9.96
N SER A 87 4.22 3.07 -9.39
CA SER A 87 4.65 4.19 -8.56
C SER A 87 3.82 4.25 -7.29
N TYR A 88 4.51 4.56 -6.19
CA TYR A 88 3.92 4.76 -4.89
C TYR A 88 4.14 6.22 -4.50
N ASP A 89 3.10 6.89 -4.02
CA ASP A 89 3.20 8.21 -3.40
C ASP A 89 2.73 8.15 -1.96
N VAL A 90 3.35 8.97 -1.12
CA VAL A 90 3.03 9.03 0.32
C VAL A 90 2.82 10.47 0.71
N VAL A 91 1.65 10.74 1.27
CA VAL A 91 1.33 12.03 1.87
C VAL A 91 1.12 11.82 3.35
N ILE A 92 1.90 12.52 4.17
CA ILE A 92 1.78 12.47 5.64
C ILE A 92 1.42 13.86 6.13
N GLU A 93 0.28 13.97 6.78
CA GLU A 93 -0.27 15.24 7.26
C GLU A 93 -0.37 15.22 8.79
N GLY A 94 0.13 16.27 9.44
CA GLY A 94 0.01 16.45 10.89
C GLY A 94 1.34 16.75 11.60
N PRO A 95 1.30 17.04 12.91
CA PRO A 95 2.49 17.43 13.68
C PRO A 95 3.63 16.40 13.66
N ALA A 96 3.32 15.11 13.50
CA ALA A 96 4.32 14.04 13.47
C ALA A 96 4.91 13.76 12.08
N ALA A 97 4.40 14.42 11.02
CA ALA A 97 4.73 14.09 9.63
C ALA A 97 6.24 14.06 9.33
N GLN A 98 6.97 15.07 9.79
CA GLN A 98 8.41 15.20 9.54
C GLN A 98 9.22 14.04 10.16
N ALA A 99 8.79 13.53 11.32
CA ALA A 99 9.46 12.43 11.99
C ALA A 99 9.07 11.07 11.39
N LEU A 100 7.82 10.92 10.94
CA LEU A 100 7.31 9.69 10.35
C LEU A 100 7.81 9.46 8.92
N GLY A 101 8.04 10.51 8.13
CA GLY A 101 8.45 10.41 6.72
C GLY A 101 9.52 9.35 6.46
N PRO A 102 10.73 9.46 7.04
CA PRO A 102 11.80 8.49 6.82
C PRO A 102 11.45 7.06 7.25
N VAL A 103 10.63 6.90 8.29
CA VAL A 103 10.24 5.57 8.82
C VAL A 103 9.23 4.91 7.88
N VAL A 104 8.20 5.65 7.48
CA VAL A 104 7.11 5.19 6.61
C VAL A 104 7.63 4.84 5.22
N THR A 105 8.63 5.57 4.71
CA THR A 105 9.16 5.35 3.36
C THR A 105 10.36 4.42 3.29
N ALA A 106 10.88 3.93 4.43
CA ALA A 106 12.16 3.20 4.48
C ALA A 106 12.17 1.95 3.60
N ASP A 107 11.07 1.19 3.61
CA ASP A 107 10.99 -0.12 2.97
C ASP A 107 10.33 -0.08 1.57
N LEU A 108 9.84 1.07 1.12
CA LEU A 108 9.13 1.19 -0.16
C LEU A 108 9.94 0.77 -1.39
N PRO A 109 11.25 1.07 -1.51
CA PRO A 109 12.03 0.56 -2.62
C PRO A 109 12.05 -0.96 -2.69
N GLN A 110 12.21 -1.62 -1.53
CA GLN A 110 12.19 -3.08 -1.46
C GLN A 110 10.79 -3.63 -1.75
N ALA A 111 9.74 -2.97 -1.25
CA ALA A 111 8.37 -3.39 -1.50
C ALA A 111 8.02 -3.38 -2.99
N LEU A 112 8.40 -2.31 -3.70
CA LEU A 112 8.26 -2.19 -5.15
C LEU A 112 9.02 -3.29 -5.91
N GLU A 113 10.27 -3.58 -5.51
CA GLU A 113 11.06 -4.65 -6.14
C GLU A 113 10.41 -6.03 -5.97
N LEU A 114 9.92 -6.35 -4.77
CA LEU A 114 9.27 -7.62 -4.47
C LEU A 114 7.93 -7.75 -5.21
N LEU A 115 7.12 -6.70 -5.23
CA LEU A 115 5.87 -6.66 -5.98
C LEU A 115 6.11 -6.92 -7.47
N VAL A 116 7.07 -6.20 -8.08
CA VAL A 116 7.41 -6.38 -9.50
C VAL A 116 7.88 -7.81 -9.77
N LYS A 117 8.69 -8.38 -8.89
CA LYS A 117 9.18 -9.76 -9.02
C LYS A 117 8.06 -10.80 -8.94
N LEU A 118 7.07 -10.58 -8.07
CA LEU A 118 5.91 -11.47 -7.94
C LEU A 118 4.91 -11.33 -9.09
N ALA A 119 4.84 -10.14 -9.71
CA ALA A 119 3.96 -9.85 -10.82
C ALA A 119 4.55 -10.20 -12.22
N SER A 120 5.77 -10.73 -12.26
CA SER A 120 6.52 -11.07 -13.48
C SER A 120 6.30 -12.49 -13.98
#